data_AF-A0A950BT68-F1
#
_entry.id   AF-A0A950BT68-F1
#
_cell.length_a   1.000
_cell.length_b   1.000
_cell.length_c   1.000
_cell.angle_alpha   90.00
_cell.angle_beta   90.00
_cell.angle_gamma   90.00
#
_symmetry.space_group_name_H-M   'P 1'
#
loop_
_entity.id
_entity.type
_entity.pdbx_description
1 polymer ?
#
loop_
_entity_poly.entity_id
_entity_poly.type
_entity_poly.pdbx_seq_one_letter_code
_entity_poly.pdbx_strand_id
1 'polypeptide(L)'
;MSASRSGRSTFDDPQLQHQIMSLRKVDRFTNLLCLAREYICLAAIIGGSILFAEFRSGWGVSWFWNFPVFLVAITLIGALQHRLAGLGHEASHYTFMKHRFLNDFIPDLFCMFPILTTVHFYRVFHMAHHQYTNDPERDPDLLNLAHGKRTFEFPMTRVRFIALVYFCMFTAPIRFLRFQLAYIAVTALGKGRSIYSGTDKGGRFGELYLPRLGTVLGLAYLIALGAAVGYLARTGRAGWIIPSGLIGMILAGFTTYALPDW
;
A
#
# COMPACT_ATOMS: atom_id res chain seq x y z
N MET A 1 -25.65 3.16 45.64
CA MET A 1 -25.44 4.27 44.70
C MET A 1 -25.62 3.73 43.28
N SER A 2 -26.73 4.08 42.64
CA SER A 2 -27.03 3.69 41.26
C SER A 2 -26.17 4.54 40.31
N ALA A 3 -25.24 3.92 39.59
CA ALA A 3 -24.52 4.61 38.52
C ALA A 3 -25.54 4.98 37.45
N SER A 4 -25.85 6.27 37.29
CA SER A 4 -26.68 6.74 36.20
C SER A 4 -26.03 6.33 34.89
N ARG A 5 -26.63 5.37 34.18
CA ARG A 5 -26.30 5.12 32.78
C ARG A 5 -26.73 6.35 32.02
N SER A 6 -25.84 7.33 31.85
CA SER A 6 -26.02 8.36 30.84
C SER A 6 -26.27 7.61 29.53
N GLY A 7 -27.47 7.75 28.97
CA GLY A 7 -27.83 7.11 27.71
C GLY A 7 -26.74 7.43 26.67
N ARG A 8 -26.27 6.42 25.94
CA ARG A 8 -25.34 6.65 24.84
C ARG A 8 -25.99 7.66 23.88
N SER A 9 -25.26 8.69 23.50
CA SER A 9 -25.71 9.66 22.51
C SER A 9 -26.09 8.94 21.21
N THR A 10 -27.21 9.33 20.62
CA THR A 10 -27.62 8.87 19.29
C THR A 10 -26.76 9.56 18.23
N PHE A 11 -26.66 8.98 17.04
CA PHE A 11 -25.88 9.59 15.95
C PHE A 11 -26.37 11.00 15.59
N ASP A 12 -27.64 11.32 15.83
CA ASP A 12 -28.20 12.64 15.53
C ASP A 12 -27.90 13.71 16.60
N ASP A 13 -27.22 13.34 17.71
CA ASP A 13 -26.83 14.29 18.74
C ASP A 13 -25.88 15.37 18.19
N PRO A 14 -26.25 16.67 18.23
CA PRO A 14 -25.41 17.76 17.72
C PRO A 14 -24.02 17.83 18.36
N GLN A 15 -23.90 17.49 19.65
CA GLN A 15 -22.60 17.50 20.34
C GLN A 15 -21.71 16.38 19.81
N LEU A 16 -22.26 15.18 19.63
CA LEU A 16 -21.56 14.05 19.02
C LEU A 16 -21.17 14.38 17.57
N GLN A 17 -22.08 14.95 16.77
CA GLN A 17 -21.79 15.37 15.40
C GLN A 17 -20.65 16.41 15.34
N HIS A 18 -20.65 17.39 16.25
CA HIS A 18 -19.58 18.37 16.34
C HIS A 18 -18.24 17.72 16.70
N GLN A 19 -18.23 16.76 17.63
CA GLN A 19 -17.03 15.99 17.97
C GLN A 19 -16.54 15.19 16.76
N ILE A 20 -17.41 14.48 16.05
CA ILE A 20 -17.06 13.73 14.84
C ILE A 20 -16.47 14.67 13.78
N MET A 21 -17.11 15.82 13.52
CA MET A 21 -16.59 16.80 12.55
C MET A 21 -15.22 17.35 12.96
N SER A 22 -14.97 17.53 14.26
CA SER A 22 -13.66 17.96 14.75
C SER A 22 -12.58 16.91 14.49
N LEU A 23 -12.89 15.63 14.65
CA LEU A 23 -11.98 14.49 14.39
C LEU A 23 -11.75 14.26 12.89
N ARG A 24 -12.70 14.64 12.04
CA ARG A 24 -12.58 14.54 10.57
C ARG A 24 -11.73 15.64 9.93
N LYS A 25 -11.25 16.62 10.71
CA LYS A 25 -10.45 17.72 10.17
C LYS A 25 -9.11 17.19 9.66
N VAL A 26 -8.78 17.56 8.43
CA VAL A 26 -7.49 17.21 7.80
C VAL A 26 -6.32 17.87 8.53
N ASP A 27 -5.48 17.06 9.16
CA ASP A 27 -4.21 17.47 9.75
C ASP A 27 -3.02 17.13 8.84
N ARG A 28 -2.80 18.01 7.86
CA ARG A 28 -1.69 17.88 6.90
C ARG A 28 -0.31 17.81 7.56
N PHE A 29 -0.11 18.45 8.71
CA PHE A 29 1.22 18.54 9.31
C PHE A 29 1.58 17.20 9.96
N THR A 30 0.66 16.65 10.76
CA THR A 30 0.86 15.31 11.34
C THR A 30 1.02 14.24 10.27
N ASN A 31 0.25 14.32 9.19
CA ASN A 31 0.36 13.40 8.05
C ASN A 31 1.76 13.47 7.39
N LEU A 32 2.27 14.67 7.12
CA LEU A 32 3.61 14.86 6.55
C LEU A 32 4.72 14.44 7.52
N LEU A 33 4.55 14.67 8.83
CA LEU A 33 5.51 14.20 9.85
C LEU A 33 5.55 12.67 9.92
N CYS A 34 4.39 12.02 9.85
CA CYS A 34 4.33 10.57 9.78
C CYS A 34 5.03 10.05 8.52
N LEU A 35 4.78 10.66 7.35
CA LEU A 35 5.46 10.31 6.11
C LEU A 35 6.99 10.48 6.22
N ALA A 36 7.45 11.62 6.72
CA ALA A 36 8.88 11.90 6.90
C ALA A 36 9.53 10.88 7.85
N ARG A 37 8.85 10.54 8.95
CA ARG A 37 9.31 9.51 9.89
C ARG A 37 9.45 8.15 9.20
N GLU A 38 8.49 7.73 8.38
CA GLU A 38 8.57 6.44 7.68
C GLU A 38 9.79 6.39 6.75
N TYR A 39 10.07 7.48 6.02
CA TYR A 39 11.25 7.57 5.15
C TYR A 39 12.58 7.65 5.91
N ILE A 40 12.62 8.33 7.06
CA ILE A 40 13.80 8.32 7.94
C ILE A 40 14.06 6.88 8.44
N CYS A 41 13.02 6.16 8.87
CA CYS A 41 13.15 4.77 9.27
C CYS A 41 13.63 3.88 8.13
N LEU A 42 13.07 4.03 6.92
CA LEU A 42 13.51 3.29 5.73
C LEU A 42 14.97 3.57 5.41
N ALA A 43 15.38 4.84 5.40
CA ALA A 43 16.77 5.23 5.15
C ALA A 43 17.72 4.65 6.20
N ALA A 44 17.34 4.68 7.48
CA ALA A 44 18.13 4.11 8.56
C ALA A 44 18.28 2.58 8.45
N ILE A 45 17.20 1.86 8.13
CA ILE A 45 17.24 0.39 8.00
C ILE A 45 18.03 -0.03 6.76
N ILE A 46 17.74 0.57 5.61
CA ILE A 46 18.42 0.25 4.35
C ILE A 46 19.89 0.65 4.43
N GLY A 47 20.17 1.90 4.81
CA GLY A 47 21.52 2.43 4.96
C GLY A 47 22.32 1.66 6.00
N GLY A 48 21.74 1.39 7.17
CA GLY A 48 22.38 0.59 8.21
C GLY A 48 22.71 -0.83 7.76
N SER A 49 21.82 -1.47 7.00
CA SER A 49 22.06 -2.81 6.46
C SER A 49 23.19 -2.82 5.42
N ILE A 50 23.25 -1.81 4.55
CA ILE A 50 24.31 -1.65 3.55
C ILE A 50 25.65 -1.39 4.25
N LEU A 51 25.70 -0.40 5.16
CA LEU A 51 26.90 -0.07 5.91
C LEU A 51 27.42 -1.28 6.70
N PHE A 52 26.51 -2.04 7.33
CA PHE A 52 26.88 -3.28 7.99
C PHE A 52 27.55 -4.26 7.00
N ALA A 53 26.92 -4.51 5.86
CA ALA A 53 27.42 -5.47 4.87
C ALA A 53 28.78 -5.08 4.27
N GLU A 54 29.02 -3.78 4.07
CA GLU A 54 30.27 -3.23 3.54
C GLU A 54 31.41 -3.25 4.57
N PHE A 55 31.14 -2.83 5.82
CA PHE A 55 32.18 -2.65 6.82
C PHE A 55 32.41 -3.86 7.74
N ARG A 56 31.52 -4.86 7.74
CA ARG A 56 31.63 -6.03 8.64
C ARG A 56 32.96 -6.78 8.57
N SER A 57 33.60 -6.84 7.40
CA SER A 57 34.89 -7.53 7.22
C SER A 57 36.00 -6.83 8.01
N GLY A 58 36.01 -5.50 8.03
CA GLY A 58 36.95 -4.69 8.80
C GLY A 58 36.76 -4.84 10.32
N TRP A 59 35.57 -5.25 10.76
CA TRP A 59 35.29 -5.57 12.16
C TRP A 59 35.57 -7.04 12.53
N GLY A 60 36.10 -7.85 11.60
CA GLY A 60 36.31 -9.28 11.82
C GLY A 60 35.02 -10.09 11.90
N VAL A 61 33.88 -9.54 11.46
CA VAL A 61 32.57 -10.20 11.51
C VAL A 61 32.36 -11.07 10.28
N SER A 62 32.00 -12.34 10.53
CA SER A 62 31.75 -13.33 9.48
C SER A 62 30.66 -12.91 8.50
N TRP A 63 30.81 -13.29 7.23
CA TRP A 63 29.80 -13.06 6.18
C TRP A 63 28.43 -13.64 6.53
N PHE A 64 28.39 -14.72 7.30
CA PHE A 64 27.13 -15.36 7.74
C PHE A 64 26.21 -14.42 8.51
N TRP A 65 26.73 -13.35 9.14
CA TRP A 65 25.91 -12.36 9.82
C TRP A 65 25.07 -11.47 8.88
N ASN A 66 25.39 -11.43 7.58
CA ASN A 66 24.54 -10.76 6.61
C ASN A 66 23.14 -11.37 6.57
N PHE A 67 23.00 -12.69 6.73
CA PHE A 67 21.72 -13.37 6.66
C PHE A 67 20.73 -12.89 7.75
N PRO A 68 21.03 -12.98 9.06
CA PRO A 68 20.11 -12.50 10.09
C PRO A 68 19.89 -10.99 10.02
N VAL A 69 20.91 -10.18 9.68
CA VAL A 69 20.76 -8.72 9.55
C VAL A 69 19.78 -8.38 8.42
N PHE A 70 19.94 -8.98 7.25
CA PHE A 70 19.04 -8.75 6.13
C PHE A 70 17.64 -9.32 6.37
N LEU A 71 17.52 -10.44 7.07
CA LEU A 71 16.22 -10.98 7.46
C LEU A 71 15.44 -10.01 8.36
N VAL A 72 16.12 -9.40 9.34
CA VAL A 72 15.54 -8.36 10.19
C VAL A 72 15.19 -7.13 9.36
N ALA A 73 16.09 -6.67 8.49
CA ALA A 73 15.85 -5.51 7.63
C ALA A 73 14.64 -5.71 6.72
N ILE A 74 14.52 -6.86 6.05
CA ILE A 74 13.37 -7.21 5.20
C ILE A 74 12.07 -7.17 5.99
N THR A 75 12.07 -7.73 7.22
CA THR A 75 10.88 -7.74 8.09
C THR A 75 10.45 -6.32 8.47
N LEU A 76 11.41 -5.47 8.85
CA LEU A 76 11.14 -4.07 9.20
C LEU A 76 10.70 -3.24 7.99
N ILE A 77 11.29 -3.47 6.82
CA ILE A 77 10.87 -2.85 5.56
C ILE A 77 9.43 -3.24 5.25
N GLY A 78 9.05 -4.52 5.40
CA GLY A 78 7.67 -4.98 5.22
C GLY A 78 6.69 -4.28 6.17
N ALA A 79 7.07 -4.09 7.44
CA ALA A 79 6.26 -3.32 8.39
C ALA A 79 6.12 -1.84 7.97
N LEU A 80 7.17 -1.22 7.43
CA LEU A 80 7.13 0.15 6.93
C LEU A 80 6.30 0.28 5.65
N GLN A 81 6.36 -0.70 4.74
CA GLN A 81 5.48 -0.76 3.57
C GLN A 81 4.00 -0.79 3.98
N HIS A 82 3.66 -1.55 5.02
CA HIS A 82 2.30 -1.55 5.57
C HIS A 82 1.89 -0.18 6.14
N ARG A 83 2.82 0.53 6.82
CA ARG A 83 2.56 1.88 7.35
C ARG A 83 2.40 2.92 6.23
N LEU A 84 3.18 2.83 5.15
CA LEU A 84 3.00 3.63 3.95
C LEU A 84 1.62 3.37 3.32
N ALA A 85 1.20 2.11 3.21
CA ALA A 85 -0.15 1.76 2.75
C ALA A 85 -1.24 2.39 3.63
N GLY A 86 -1.02 2.49 4.95
CA GLY A 86 -1.89 3.22 5.86
C GLY A 86 -2.01 4.72 5.55
N LEU A 87 -0.91 5.40 5.22
CA LEU A 87 -0.96 6.80 4.77
C LEU A 87 -1.68 6.95 3.41
N GLY A 88 -1.48 6.00 2.51
CA GLY A 88 -2.23 5.91 1.25
C GLY A 88 -3.73 5.66 1.46
N HIS A 89 -4.09 4.90 2.50
CA HIS A 89 -5.48 4.73 2.93
C HIS A 89 -6.11 6.05 3.37
N GLU A 90 -5.42 6.86 4.19
CA GLU A 90 -5.92 8.20 4.57
C GLU A 90 -6.15 9.12 3.35
N ALA A 91 -5.25 9.02 2.36
CA ALA A 91 -5.38 9.72 1.09
C ALA A 91 -6.60 9.26 0.30
N SER A 92 -6.93 7.97 0.34
CA SER A 92 -8.12 7.42 -0.32
C SER A 92 -9.43 8.04 0.22
N HIS A 93 -9.43 8.43 1.50
CA HIS A 93 -10.55 9.14 2.15
C HIS A 93 -10.52 10.66 1.97
N TYR A 94 -9.59 11.20 1.18
CA TYR A 94 -9.35 12.65 1.03
C TYR A 94 -8.96 13.36 2.33
N THR A 95 -8.27 12.65 3.23
CA THR A 95 -7.87 13.18 4.55
C THR A 95 -6.37 13.36 4.74
N PHE A 96 -5.56 13.13 3.69
CA PHE A 96 -4.12 13.31 3.76
C PHE A 96 -3.73 14.80 3.61
N MET A 97 -4.25 15.47 2.58
CA MET A 97 -4.03 16.90 2.32
C MET A 97 -5.34 17.63 2.00
N LYS A 98 -5.41 18.92 2.32
CA LYS A 98 -6.61 19.75 2.03
C LYS A 98 -6.84 19.97 0.54
N HIS A 99 -5.78 20.08 -0.24
CA HIS A 99 -5.86 20.29 -1.68
C HIS A 99 -5.95 18.94 -2.40
N ARG A 100 -7.00 18.72 -3.21
CA ARG A 100 -7.27 17.41 -3.82
C ARG A 100 -6.12 16.86 -4.66
N PHE A 101 -5.51 17.70 -5.50
CA PHE A 101 -4.34 17.26 -6.28
C PHE A 101 -3.18 16.78 -5.37
N LEU A 102 -2.88 17.52 -4.30
CA LEU A 102 -1.77 17.15 -3.40
C LEU A 102 -2.10 15.94 -2.53
N ASN A 103 -3.39 15.73 -2.24
CA ASN A 103 -3.86 14.57 -1.51
C ASN A 103 -3.61 13.27 -2.28
N ASP A 104 -3.58 13.33 -3.60
CA ASP A 104 -3.37 12.15 -4.44
C ASP A 104 -1.90 12.07 -4.86
N PHE A 105 -1.34 13.17 -5.37
CA PHE A 105 0.03 13.22 -5.88
C PHE A 105 1.10 12.86 -4.84
N ILE A 106 1.04 13.41 -3.62
CA ILE A 106 2.07 13.14 -2.59
C ILE A 106 2.02 11.67 -2.15
N PRO A 107 0.86 11.11 -1.74
CA PRO A 107 0.79 9.71 -1.35
C PRO A 107 0.98 8.75 -2.52
N ASP A 108 0.62 9.10 -3.75
CA ASP A 108 1.00 8.28 -4.90
C ASP A 108 2.51 8.16 -5.00
N LEU A 109 3.23 9.28 -4.97
CA LEU A 109 4.67 9.30 -5.12
C LEU A 109 5.41 8.59 -3.99
N PHE A 110 4.99 8.81 -2.75
CA PHE A 110 5.74 8.41 -1.56
C PHE A 110 5.14 7.21 -0.81
N CYS A 111 3.91 6.80 -1.11
CA CYS A 111 3.25 5.70 -0.40
C CYS A 111 2.82 4.58 -1.34
N MET A 112 2.05 4.90 -2.38
CA MET A 112 1.38 3.90 -3.21
C MET A 112 2.26 3.37 -4.35
N PHE A 113 3.02 4.23 -5.05
CA PHE A 113 3.97 3.78 -6.08
C PHE A 113 5.06 2.85 -5.51
N PRO A 114 5.68 3.12 -4.34
CA PRO A 114 6.66 2.21 -3.74
C PRO A 114 6.11 0.80 -3.43
N ILE A 115 4.79 0.65 -3.30
CA ILE A 115 4.10 -0.63 -3.09
C ILE A 115 3.29 -1.08 -4.32
N LEU A 116 3.58 -0.49 -5.48
CA LEU A 116 3.05 -0.86 -6.79
C LEU A 116 1.53 -0.69 -6.96
N THR A 117 0.94 0.35 -6.35
CA THR A 117 -0.47 0.71 -6.54
C THR A 117 -0.63 2.23 -6.71
N THR A 118 -1.87 2.72 -6.81
CA THR A 118 -2.19 4.14 -6.79
C THR A 118 -3.32 4.42 -5.80
N VAL A 119 -3.38 5.65 -5.30
CA VAL A 119 -4.46 6.14 -4.45
C VAL A 119 -5.79 5.96 -5.18
N HIS A 120 -5.86 6.22 -6.49
CA HIS A 120 -7.09 6.07 -7.25
C HIS A 120 -7.57 4.62 -7.34
N PHE A 121 -6.72 3.65 -7.73
CA PHE A 121 -7.10 2.23 -7.79
C PHE A 121 -7.56 1.74 -6.42
N TYR A 122 -6.77 2.06 -5.39
CA TYR A 122 -7.09 1.69 -4.03
C TYR A 122 -8.42 2.32 -3.59
N ARG A 123 -8.63 3.63 -3.80
CA ARG A 123 -9.85 4.36 -3.43
C ARG A 123 -11.10 3.77 -4.04
N VAL A 124 -11.11 3.49 -5.35
CA VAL A 124 -12.31 2.95 -6.03
C VAL A 124 -12.74 1.62 -5.42
N PHE A 125 -11.77 0.75 -5.14
CA PHE A 125 -12.04 -0.54 -4.50
C PHE A 125 -12.43 -0.39 -3.03
N HIS A 126 -11.68 0.45 -2.30
CA HIS A 126 -11.82 0.65 -0.87
C HIS A 126 -13.12 1.37 -0.48
N MET A 127 -13.55 2.37 -1.24
CA MET A 127 -14.82 3.07 -1.01
C MET A 127 -16.01 2.13 -1.24
N ALA A 128 -15.96 1.28 -2.27
CA ALA A 128 -16.99 0.28 -2.51
C ALA A 128 -17.05 -0.74 -1.35
N HIS A 129 -15.91 -1.20 -0.84
CA HIS A 129 -15.86 -2.04 0.36
C HIS A 129 -16.50 -1.36 1.57
N HIS A 130 -16.20 -0.08 1.83
CA HIS A 130 -16.80 0.66 2.94
C HIS A 130 -18.31 0.88 2.79
N GLN A 131 -18.80 1.10 1.57
CA GLN A 131 -20.24 1.28 1.34
C GLN A 131 -21.01 -0.04 1.48
N TYR A 132 -20.43 -1.17 1.06
CA TYR A 132 -21.09 -2.46 0.98
C TYR A 132 -20.39 -3.54 1.81
N THR A 133 -19.85 -3.16 2.96
CA THR A 133 -19.05 -4.07 3.80
C THR A 133 -19.82 -5.34 4.15
N ASN A 134 -19.22 -6.50 3.91
CA ASN A 134 -19.79 -7.83 4.11
C ASN A 134 -21.01 -8.18 3.23
N ASP A 135 -21.33 -7.38 2.22
CA ASP A 135 -22.34 -7.74 1.23
C ASP A 135 -21.77 -8.80 0.26
N PRO A 136 -22.39 -10.00 0.17
CA PRO A 136 -21.82 -11.11 -0.61
C PRO A 136 -21.77 -10.82 -2.12
N GLU A 137 -22.58 -9.90 -2.63
CA GLU A 137 -22.67 -9.59 -4.05
C GLU A 137 -21.98 -8.27 -4.41
N ARG A 138 -21.83 -7.36 -3.45
CA ARG A 138 -21.36 -5.99 -3.71
C ARG A 138 -20.03 -5.66 -3.04
N ASP A 139 -19.63 -6.40 -2.02
CA ASP A 139 -18.34 -6.16 -1.35
C ASP A 139 -17.18 -6.64 -2.24
N PRO A 140 -16.38 -5.73 -2.81
CA PRO A 140 -15.29 -6.13 -3.68
C PRO A 140 -14.21 -6.95 -2.93
N ASP A 141 -14.06 -6.80 -1.61
CA ASP A 141 -13.18 -7.66 -0.82
C ASP A 141 -13.66 -9.12 -0.82
N LEU A 142 -14.98 -9.35 -0.70
CA LEU A 142 -15.53 -10.70 -0.76
C LEU A 142 -15.44 -11.26 -2.19
N LEU A 143 -15.81 -10.47 -3.19
CA LEU A 143 -15.83 -10.91 -4.59
C LEU A 143 -14.45 -11.33 -5.10
N ASN A 144 -13.37 -10.70 -4.60
CA ASN A 144 -12.02 -10.93 -5.14
C ASN A 144 -11.08 -11.63 -4.17
N LEU A 145 -11.25 -11.46 -2.85
CA LEU A 145 -10.27 -11.89 -1.84
C LEU A 145 -10.84 -12.90 -0.83
N ALA A 146 -12.15 -13.22 -0.84
CA ALA A 146 -12.77 -14.12 0.13
C ALA A 146 -12.06 -15.47 0.28
N HIS A 147 -11.67 -16.11 -0.82
CA HIS A 147 -10.95 -17.39 -0.79
C HIS A 147 -9.58 -17.31 -0.11
N GLY A 148 -8.85 -16.20 -0.31
CA GLY A 148 -7.58 -15.96 0.37
C GLY A 148 -7.78 -15.58 1.85
N LYS A 149 -8.77 -14.71 2.12
CA LYS A 149 -9.13 -14.24 3.46
C LYS A 149 -9.88 -15.28 4.31
N ARG A 150 -10.30 -16.40 3.72
CA ARG A 150 -11.05 -17.49 4.38
C ARG A 150 -12.31 -17.00 5.09
N THR A 151 -13.01 -16.04 4.49
CA THR A 151 -14.17 -15.40 5.12
C THR A 151 -15.27 -16.40 5.48
N PHE A 152 -15.44 -17.45 4.68
CA PHE A 152 -16.38 -18.56 4.91
C PHE A 152 -15.97 -19.56 6.00
N GLU A 153 -14.76 -19.45 6.56
CA GLU A 153 -14.27 -20.37 7.60
C GLU A 153 -14.42 -19.79 9.03
N PHE A 154 -14.98 -18.58 9.17
CA PHE A 154 -15.25 -17.95 10.47
C PHE A 154 -16.57 -18.43 11.09
N PRO A 155 -16.68 -18.51 12.43
CA PRO A 155 -15.64 -18.18 13.42
C PRO A 155 -14.57 -19.29 13.57
N MET A 156 -13.33 -18.89 13.88
CA MET A 156 -12.21 -19.81 14.12
C MET A 156 -11.75 -19.78 15.59
N THR A 157 -11.10 -20.86 16.03
CA THR A 157 -10.32 -20.82 17.28
C THR A 157 -9.11 -19.88 17.15
N ARG A 158 -8.63 -19.31 18.25
CA ARG A 158 -7.49 -18.36 18.25
C ARG A 158 -6.24 -18.96 17.61
N VAL A 159 -5.93 -20.22 17.94
CA VAL A 159 -4.77 -20.95 17.39
C VAL A 159 -4.89 -21.08 15.88
N ARG A 160 -6.08 -21.49 15.39
CA ARG A 160 -6.33 -21.65 13.96
C ARG A 160 -6.28 -20.29 13.23
N PHE A 161 -6.83 -19.24 13.82
CA PHE A 161 -6.76 -17.89 13.26
C PHE A 161 -5.30 -17.42 13.11
N ILE A 162 -4.49 -17.54 14.17
CA ILE A 162 -3.06 -17.16 14.13
C ILE A 162 -2.32 -17.97 13.06
N ALA A 163 -2.50 -19.30 13.03
CA ALA A 163 -1.83 -20.17 12.09
C ALA A 163 -2.20 -19.88 10.63
N LEU A 164 -3.49 -19.65 10.34
CA LEU A 164 -4.00 -19.55 8.97
C LEU A 164 -4.03 -18.12 8.42
N VAL A 165 -4.02 -17.10 9.27
CA VAL A 165 -4.03 -15.69 8.84
C VAL A 165 -2.63 -15.09 8.91
N TYR A 166 -1.95 -15.18 10.06
CA TYR A 166 -0.62 -14.57 10.24
C TYR A 166 0.51 -15.44 9.70
N PHE A 167 0.41 -16.76 9.85
CA PHE A 167 1.43 -17.70 9.37
C PHE A 167 0.99 -18.45 8.09
N CYS A 168 0.06 -17.88 7.32
CA CYS A 168 -0.47 -18.47 6.09
C CYS A 168 0.64 -18.85 5.09
N MET A 169 1.71 -18.05 5.03
CA MET A 169 2.86 -18.35 4.16
C MET A 169 3.53 -19.69 4.47
N PHE A 170 3.47 -20.15 5.72
CA PHE A 170 4.04 -21.43 6.14
C PHE A 170 2.99 -22.55 6.20
N THR A 171 1.79 -22.24 6.70
CA THR A 171 0.74 -23.24 6.93
C THR A 171 -0.09 -23.56 5.70
N ALA A 172 -0.15 -22.63 4.74
CA ALA A 172 -0.90 -22.78 3.50
C ALA A 172 -0.24 -21.99 2.33
N PRO A 173 1.03 -22.28 1.96
CA PRO A 173 1.82 -21.48 1.02
C PRO A 173 1.15 -21.27 -0.34
N ILE A 174 0.48 -22.30 -0.88
CA ILE A 174 -0.24 -22.21 -2.15
C ILE A 174 -1.40 -21.21 -2.06
N ARG A 175 -2.14 -21.22 -0.94
CA ARG A 175 -3.23 -20.26 -0.73
C ARG A 175 -2.70 -18.86 -0.50
N PHE A 176 -1.61 -18.71 0.26
CA PHE A 176 -0.92 -17.43 0.41
C PHE A 176 -0.53 -16.86 -0.95
N LEU A 177 0.11 -17.66 -1.81
CA LEU A 177 0.48 -17.24 -3.16
C LEU A 177 -0.75 -16.82 -4.00
N ARG A 178 -1.83 -17.60 -3.97
CA ARG A 178 -3.09 -17.24 -4.65
C ARG A 178 -3.67 -15.93 -4.13
N PHE A 179 -3.64 -15.69 -2.83
CA PHE A 179 -4.07 -14.44 -2.23
C PHE A 179 -3.19 -13.27 -2.68
N GLN A 180 -1.87 -13.42 -2.67
CA GLN A 180 -0.96 -12.38 -3.16
C GLN A 180 -1.21 -12.05 -4.64
N LEU A 181 -1.41 -13.06 -5.48
CA LEU A 181 -1.72 -12.85 -6.90
C LEU A 181 -3.07 -12.16 -7.11
N ALA A 182 -4.10 -12.55 -6.36
CA ALA A 182 -5.41 -11.88 -6.40
C ALA A 182 -5.31 -10.43 -5.91
N TYR A 183 -4.57 -10.18 -4.83
CA TYR A 183 -4.34 -8.85 -4.30
C TYR A 183 -3.61 -7.95 -5.30
N ILE A 184 -2.53 -8.45 -5.93
CA ILE A 184 -1.81 -7.74 -7.00
C ILE A 184 -2.73 -7.46 -8.18
N ALA A 185 -3.53 -8.46 -8.60
CA ALA A 185 -4.47 -8.28 -9.70
C ALA A 185 -5.45 -7.13 -9.42
N VAL A 186 -6.03 -7.09 -8.21
CA VAL A 186 -6.96 -6.04 -7.80
C VAL A 186 -6.27 -4.67 -7.68
N THR A 187 -5.17 -4.60 -6.92
CA THR A 187 -4.60 -3.33 -6.44
C THR A 187 -3.58 -2.72 -7.40
N ALA A 188 -2.76 -3.53 -8.05
CA ALA A 188 -1.72 -3.07 -8.96
C ALA A 188 -2.18 -3.04 -10.43
N LEU A 189 -3.03 -4.00 -10.80
CA LEU A 189 -3.50 -4.15 -12.19
C LEU A 189 -4.93 -3.62 -12.40
N GLY A 190 -5.68 -3.32 -11.33
CA GLY A 190 -7.08 -2.90 -11.41
C GLY A 190 -8.03 -4.00 -11.92
N LYS A 191 -7.63 -5.27 -11.83
CA LYS A 191 -8.31 -6.45 -12.39
C LYS A 191 -9.21 -7.16 -11.35
N GLY A 192 -10.06 -6.40 -10.66
CA GLY A 192 -10.98 -6.90 -9.65
C GLY A 192 -12.42 -6.48 -9.89
N ARG A 193 -13.38 -7.32 -9.48
CA ARG A 193 -14.81 -7.01 -9.49
C ARG A 193 -15.12 -5.91 -8.48
N SER A 194 -15.71 -4.82 -8.96
CA SER A 194 -16.25 -3.76 -8.10
C SER A 194 -17.41 -3.09 -8.82
N ILE A 195 -18.45 -2.80 -8.04
CA ILE A 195 -19.62 -2.03 -8.44
C ILE A 195 -19.28 -0.63 -8.98
N TYR A 196 -18.13 -0.07 -8.60
CA TYR A 196 -17.72 1.28 -9.02
C TYR A 196 -16.91 1.27 -10.32
N SER A 197 -16.28 0.16 -10.68
CA SER A 197 -15.43 0.07 -11.88
C SER A 197 -16.13 -0.58 -13.07
N GLY A 198 -17.44 -0.86 -12.97
CA GLY A 198 -18.23 -1.48 -14.04
C GLY A 198 -17.83 -2.92 -14.39
N THR A 199 -16.94 -3.54 -13.60
CA THR A 199 -16.41 -4.90 -13.79
C THR A 199 -17.32 -6.00 -13.25
N ASP A 200 -18.54 -5.64 -12.83
CA ASP A 200 -19.59 -6.57 -12.38
C ASP A 200 -19.92 -7.64 -13.43
N LYS A 201 -19.68 -7.34 -14.72
CA LYS A 201 -19.73 -8.31 -15.81
C LYS A 201 -18.40 -9.04 -15.89
N GLY A 202 -18.24 -10.07 -15.05
CA GLY A 202 -17.02 -10.85 -14.91
C GLY A 202 -16.36 -11.23 -16.24
N GLY A 203 -15.15 -10.70 -16.47
CA GLY A 203 -14.27 -11.19 -17.52
C GLY A 203 -13.98 -12.68 -17.31
N ARG A 204 -14.18 -13.49 -18.35
CA ARG A 204 -13.91 -14.94 -18.32
C ARG A 204 -12.42 -15.20 -18.11
N PHE A 205 -12.12 -16.23 -17.32
CA PHE A 205 -10.77 -16.76 -17.18
C PHE A 205 -10.25 -17.18 -18.57
N GLY A 206 -9.23 -16.50 -19.11
CA GLY A 206 -8.63 -16.82 -20.42
C GLY A 206 -8.72 -15.73 -21.50
N GLU A 207 -9.40 -14.61 -21.28
CA GLU A 207 -9.29 -13.46 -22.19
C GLU A 207 -7.92 -12.79 -22.02
N LEU A 208 -7.24 -12.51 -23.14
CA LEU A 208 -5.94 -11.83 -23.17
C LEU A 208 -6.11 -10.35 -22.80
N TYR A 209 -6.26 -10.09 -21.49
CA TYR A 209 -6.49 -8.75 -20.96
C TYR A 209 -5.21 -7.93 -20.92
N LEU A 210 -5.07 -7.02 -21.89
CA LEU A 210 -3.99 -6.03 -21.97
C LEU A 210 -3.80 -5.29 -20.63
N PRO A 211 -2.55 -5.09 -20.16
CA PRO A 211 -2.29 -4.28 -18.97
C PRO A 211 -2.82 -2.86 -19.19
N ARG A 212 -3.44 -2.27 -18.15
CA ARG A 212 -3.93 -0.89 -18.19
C ARG A 212 -2.78 0.05 -18.51
N LEU A 213 -3.06 1.16 -19.19
CA LEU A 213 -2.05 2.14 -19.58
C LEU A 213 -1.20 2.60 -18.39
N GLY A 214 -1.81 2.83 -17.22
CA GLY A 214 -1.07 3.17 -15.99
C GLY A 214 -0.08 2.07 -15.54
N THR A 215 -0.46 0.79 -15.63
CA THR A 215 0.45 -0.33 -15.33
C THR A 215 1.61 -0.39 -16.32
N VAL A 216 1.34 -0.19 -17.62
CA VAL A 216 2.38 -0.16 -18.65
C VAL A 216 3.37 0.97 -18.40
N LEU A 217 2.86 2.16 -18.10
CA LEU A 217 3.67 3.35 -17.80
C LEU A 217 4.50 3.16 -16.52
N GLY A 218 3.93 2.54 -15.48
CA GLY A 218 4.66 2.21 -14.25
C GLY A 218 5.81 1.23 -14.50
N LEU A 219 5.57 0.16 -15.27
CA LEU A 219 6.62 -0.79 -15.66
C LEU A 219 7.69 -0.14 -16.54
N ALA A 220 7.28 0.68 -17.52
CA ALA A 220 8.20 1.42 -18.37
C ALA A 220 9.07 2.38 -17.55
N TYR A 221 8.48 3.06 -16.57
CA TYR A 221 9.20 3.92 -15.64
C TYR A 221 10.25 3.14 -14.83
N LEU A 222 9.89 2.00 -14.23
CA LEU A 222 10.83 1.19 -13.44
C LEU A 222 11.99 0.67 -14.30
N ILE A 223 11.70 0.22 -15.53
CA ILE A 223 12.72 -0.24 -16.49
C ILE A 223 13.63 0.92 -16.89
N ALA A 224 13.06 2.07 -17.23
CA ALA A 224 13.80 3.27 -17.62
C ALA A 224 14.68 3.79 -16.47
N LEU A 225 14.15 3.80 -15.24
CA LEU A 225 14.89 4.17 -14.04
C LEU A 225 16.06 3.22 -13.80
N GLY A 226 15.83 1.91 -13.86
CA GLY A 226 16.89 0.90 -13.70
C GLY A 226 17.99 1.04 -14.77
N ALA A 227 17.60 1.26 -16.03
CA ALA A 227 18.53 1.50 -17.13
C ALA A 227 19.33 2.80 -16.93
N ALA A 228 18.67 3.88 -16.52
CA ALA A 228 19.31 5.17 -16.25
C ALA A 228 20.30 5.08 -15.08
N VAL A 229 19.91 4.48 -13.96
CA VAL A 229 20.79 4.27 -12.80
C VAL A 229 21.99 3.40 -13.19
N GLY A 230 21.76 2.30 -13.92
CA GLY A 230 22.82 1.43 -14.41
C GLY A 230 23.79 2.13 -15.36
N TYR A 231 23.29 2.98 -16.25
CA TYR A 231 24.11 3.80 -17.14
C TYR A 231 24.95 4.84 -16.35
N LEU A 232 24.32 5.57 -15.43
CA LEU A 232 24.99 6.58 -14.61
C LEU A 232 26.08 5.97 -13.73
N ALA A 233 25.82 4.80 -13.16
CA ALA A 233 26.81 4.06 -12.37
C ALA A 233 28.01 3.62 -13.23
N ARG A 234 27.77 3.06 -14.42
CA ARG A 234 28.85 2.59 -15.32
C ARG A 234 29.67 3.71 -15.95
N THR A 235 29.12 4.92 -16.06
CA THR A 235 29.78 6.07 -16.68
C THR A 235 30.45 7.01 -15.68
N GLY A 236 30.54 6.63 -14.40
CA GLY A 236 31.15 7.46 -13.35
C GLY A 236 30.32 8.70 -12.99
N ARG A 237 29.03 8.73 -13.34
CA ARG A 237 28.11 9.85 -13.11
C ARG A 237 27.16 9.58 -11.93
N ALA A 238 27.65 8.91 -10.89
CA ALA A 238 26.84 8.51 -9.74
C ALA A 238 26.13 9.69 -9.04
N GLY A 239 26.71 10.91 -9.08
CA GLY A 239 26.07 12.12 -8.55
C GLY A 239 24.73 12.47 -9.20
N TRP A 240 24.43 11.95 -10.40
CA TRP A 240 23.16 12.16 -11.09
C TRP A 240 22.09 11.11 -10.75
N ILE A 241 22.41 10.07 -9.96
CA ILE A 241 21.44 9.01 -9.62
C ILE A 241 20.25 9.58 -8.85
N ILE A 242 20.49 10.40 -7.82
CA ILE A 242 19.42 11.00 -7.02
C ILE A 242 18.61 12.01 -7.84
N PRO A 243 19.22 13.00 -8.53
CA PRO A 243 18.48 13.94 -9.39
C PRO A 243 17.63 13.25 -10.46
N SER A 244 18.18 12.26 -11.17
CA SER A 244 17.45 11.55 -12.23
C SER A 244 16.27 10.74 -11.70
N GLY A 245 16.44 10.11 -10.53
CA GLY A 245 15.34 9.44 -9.82
C GLY A 245 14.20 10.40 -9.45
N LEU A 246 14.54 11.56 -8.88
CA LEU A 246 13.56 12.59 -8.51
C LEU A 246 12.81 13.14 -9.73
N ILE A 247 13.53 13.48 -10.81
CA ILE A 247 12.92 13.94 -12.06
C ILE A 247 11.97 12.88 -12.61
N GLY A 248 12.42 11.63 -12.67
CA GLY A 248 11.60 10.52 -13.15
C GLY A 248 10.34 10.32 -12.31
N MET A 249 10.46 10.39 -10.99
CA MET A 249 9.33 10.30 -10.05
C MET A 249 8.30 11.42 -10.29
N ILE A 250 8.78 12.66 -10.45
CA ILE A 250 7.92 13.82 -10.74
C ILE A 250 7.20 13.64 -12.08
N LEU A 251 7.92 13.23 -13.14
CA LEU A 251 7.35 12.99 -14.45
C LEU A 251 6.31 11.86 -14.42
N ALA A 252 6.58 10.77 -13.69
CA ALA A 252 5.63 9.68 -13.51
C ALA A 252 4.36 10.20 -12.80
N GLY A 253 4.49 10.94 -11.71
CA GLY A 253 3.35 11.52 -10.99
C GLY A 253 2.50 12.47 -11.85
N PHE A 254 3.13 13.36 -12.63
CA PHE A 254 2.40 14.24 -13.56
C PHE A 254 1.72 13.46 -14.68
N THR A 255 2.39 12.44 -15.22
CA THR A 255 1.83 11.58 -16.26
C THR A 255 0.60 10.85 -15.73
N THR A 256 0.68 10.25 -14.54
CA THR A 256 -0.46 9.58 -13.89
C THR A 256 -1.62 10.53 -13.65
N TYR A 257 -1.34 11.78 -13.25
CA TYR A 257 -2.38 12.80 -13.09
C TYR A 257 -3.01 13.26 -14.41
N ALA A 258 -2.22 13.36 -15.48
CA ALA A 258 -2.70 13.80 -16.79
C ALA A 258 -3.46 12.72 -17.57
N LEU A 259 -3.32 11.45 -17.15
CA LEU A 259 -4.14 10.38 -17.70
C LEU A 259 -5.61 10.61 -17.31
N PRO A 260 -6.56 10.50 -18.26
CA PRO A 260 -7.97 10.63 -17.93
C PRO A 260 -8.37 9.60 -16.87
N ASP A 261 -9.29 9.99 -15.99
CA ASP A 261 -9.97 9.10 -15.06
C ASP A 261 -10.51 7.91 -15.87
N TRP A 262 -10.07 6.70 -15.53
CA TRP A 262 -10.32 5.47 -16.28
C TRP A 262 -11.54 4.72 -15.77
#